data_AF-A0A382UJL1-F1
#
_entry.id   AF-A0A382UJL1-F1
#
_cell.length_a   1.000
_cell.length_b   1.000
_cell.length_c   1.000
_cell.angle_alpha   90.00
_cell.angle_beta   90.00
_cell.angle_gamma   90.00
#
_symmetry.space_group_name_H-M   'P 1'
#
loop_
_entity.id
_entity.type
_entity.pdbx_description
1 polymer ?
#
loop_
_entity_poly.entity_id
_entity_poly.type
_entity_poly.pdbx_seq_one_letter_code
_entity_poly.pdbx_strand_id
1 'polypeptide(L)'
;GGLYGYTGPQNNNAAMVATGMFCRQLDLVPPTDPRMPESAQVLKMRHINVKNPAYYYVYYGTLALYQHQGPIWQDWNERLKETLPLLQKKTGSEAGSWDKGAGHAASGGRVVSTTLATLSLEVYYRLLPMYGFRNKDAAPPPLKLKGN
;
A
#
# COMPACT_ATOMS: atom_id res chain seq x y z
N GLY A 1 -21.08 -0.81 4.31
CA GLY A 1 -20.14 -0.15 3.39
C GLY A 1 -18.71 -0.48 3.76
N GLY A 2 -17.81 -0.42 2.79
CA GLY A 2 -16.36 -0.58 2.91
C GLY A 2 -15.61 0.68 3.34
N LEU A 3 -16.33 1.69 3.84
CA LEU A 3 -15.73 2.89 4.42
C LEU A 3 -15.48 2.66 5.91
N TYR A 4 -14.21 2.61 6.28
CA TYR A 4 -13.77 2.45 7.67
C TYR A 4 -13.25 3.79 8.21
N GLY A 5 -13.55 4.08 9.47
CA GLY A 5 -13.01 5.21 10.21
C GLY A 5 -12.66 4.80 11.63
N TYR A 6 -11.85 5.60 12.31
CA TYR A 6 -11.25 5.24 13.60
C TYR A 6 -12.29 5.04 14.72
N THR A 7 -13.26 5.96 14.82
CA THR A 7 -14.37 5.90 15.79
C THR A 7 -15.75 5.67 15.15
N GLY A 8 -15.79 5.52 13.83
CA GLY A 8 -17.02 5.31 13.07
C GLY A 8 -16.84 5.60 11.57
N PRO A 9 -17.75 5.13 10.69
CA PRO A 9 -17.62 5.28 9.23
C PRO A 9 -17.60 6.73 8.74
N GLN A 10 -18.07 7.69 9.55
CA GLN A 10 -18.07 9.12 9.23
C GLN A 10 -16.68 9.76 9.35
N ASN A 11 -15.75 9.15 10.10
CA ASN A 11 -14.36 9.61 10.26
C ASN A 11 -13.40 8.83 9.34
N ASN A 12 -13.79 8.67 8.07
CA ASN A 12 -13.15 7.79 7.10
C ASN A 12 -12.06 8.47 6.26
N ASN A 13 -10.91 8.70 6.89
CA ASN A 13 -9.72 9.08 6.12
C ASN A 13 -9.14 7.88 5.35
N ALA A 14 -8.32 8.16 4.34
CA ALA A 14 -7.78 7.16 3.41
C ALA A 14 -7.03 6.05 4.13
N ALA A 15 -6.27 6.42 5.17
CA ALA A 15 -5.52 5.49 5.99
C ALA A 15 -6.43 4.55 6.77
N MET A 16 -7.54 5.05 7.32
CA MET A 16 -8.49 4.21 8.05
C MET A 16 -9.23 3.26 7.11
N VAL A 17 -9.62 3.71 5.92
CA VAL A 17 -10.20 2.83 4.88
C VAL A 17 -9.23 1.73 4.49
N ALA A 18 -7.96 2.07 4.22
CA ALA A 18 -6.93 1.09 3.88
C ALA A 18 -6.67 0.09 5.01
N THR A 19 -6.55 0.58 6.24
CA THR A 19 -6.31 -0.25 7.43
C THR A 19 -7.48 -1.20 7.66
N GLY A 20 -8.72 -0.70 7.62
CA GLY A 20 -9.91 -1.52 7.83
C GLY A 20 -10.11 -2.57 6.73
N MET A 21 -9.83 -2.22 5.47
CA MET A 21 -9.83 -3.17 4.36
C MET A 21 -8.81 -4.29 4.60
N PHE A 22 -7.58 -3.94 4.98
CA PHE A 22 -6.55 -4.92 5.29
C PHE A 22 -6.91 -5.82 6.47
N CYS A 23 -7.44 -5.27 7.56
CA CYS A 23 -7.94 -6.06 8.69
C CYS A 23 -9.02 -7.06 8.26
N ARG A 24 -9.96 -6.67 7.39
CA ARG A 24 -10.96 -7.61 6.86
C ARG A 24 -10.37 -8.70 5.98
N GLN A 25 -9.30 -8.40 5.25
CA GLN A 25 -8.58 -9.43 4.52
C GLN A 25 -7.87 -10.42 5.46
N LEU A 26 -7.37 -9.96 6.62
CA LEU A 26 -6.83 -10.84 7.67
C LEU A 26 -7.92 -11.69 8.33
N ASP A 27 -9.14 -11.17 8.46
CA ASP A 27 -10.35 -11.92 8.88
C ASP A 27 -10.84 -12.93 7.81
N LEU A 28 -10.13 -13.08 6.69
CA LEU A 28 -10.48 -13.95 5.56
C LEU A 28 -11.78 -13.57 4.84
N VAL A 29 -12.22 -12.30 4.91
CA VAL A 29 -13.36 -11.80 4.13
C VAL A 29 -13.03 -11.85 2.64
N PRO A 30 -13.84 -12.53 1.81
CA PRO A 30 -13.48 -12.77 0.42
C PRO A 30 -13.39 -11.45 -0.37
N PRO A 31 -12.50 -11.35 -1.38
CA PRO A 31 -12.38 -10.16 -2.23
C PRO A 31 -13.66 -9.79 -3.00
N THR A 32 -14.60 -10.74 -3.16
CA THR A 32 -15.91 -10.54 -3.79
C THR A 32 -16.95 -9.94 -2.87
N ASP A 33 -16.68 -9.86 -1.56
CA ASP A 33 -17.56 -9.15 -0.63
C ASP A 33 -17.69 -7.69 -1.11
N PRO A 34 -18.92 -7.15 -1.24
CA PRO A 34 -19.14 -5.81 -1.80
C PRO A 34 -18.32 -4.69 -1.14
N ARG A 35 -17.94 -4.88 0.13
CA ARG A 35 -17.10 -3.92 0.87
C ARG A 35 -15.68 -3.84 0.30
N MET A 36 -15.13 -4.92 -0.24
CA MET A 36 -13.74 -4.97 -0.70
C MET A 36 -13.53 -4.13 -1.98
N PRO A 37 -14.33 -4.28 -3.06
CA PRO A 37 -14.23 -3.40 -4.22
C PRO A 37 -14.54 -1.94 -3.87
N GLU A 38 -15.51 -1.68 -2.97
CA GLU A 38 -15.84 -0.33 -2.52
C GLU A 38 -14.62 0.34 -1.86
N SER A 39 -13.97 -0.35 -0.92
CA SER A 39 -12.73 0.14 -0.30
C SER A 39 -11.64 0.36 -1.35
N ALA A 40 -11.41 -0.60 -2.26
CA ALA A 40 -10.37 -0.53 -3.27
C ALA A 40 -10.54 0.68 -4.21
N GLN A 41 -11.77 1.01 -4.59
CA GLN A 41 -12.04 2.19 -5.44
C GLN A 41 -11.73 3.50 -4.71
N VAL A 42 -12.04 3.59 -3.41
CA VAL A 42 -11.67 4.77 -2.61
C VAL A 42 -10.16 4.95 -2.55
N LEU A 43 -9.41 3.85 -2.41
CA LEU A 43 -7.95 3.88 -2.42
C LEU A 43 -7.40 4.30 -3.79
N LYS A 44 -7.98 3.80 -4.88
CA LYS A 44 -7.62 4.19 -6.26
C LYS A 44 -7.72 5.70 -6.48
N MET A 45 -8.78 6.33 -5.97
CA MET A 45 -9.00 7.77 -6.15
C MET A 45 -8.02 8.63 -5.33
N ARG A 46 -7.43 8.07 -4.26
CA ARG A 46 -6.56 8.79 -3.33
C ARG A 46 -5.09 8.50 -3.60
N HIS A 47 -4.55 9.25 -4.55
CA HIS A 47 -3.16 9.14 -5.00
C HIS A 47 -2.13 9.49 -3.92
N ILE A 48 -0.91 8.97 -4.08
CA ILE A 48 0.24 9.33 -3.25
C ILE A 48 0.58 10.81 -3.51
N ASN A 49 0.51 11.63 -2.47
CA ASN A 49 0.90 13.04 -2.57
C ASN A 49 2.43 13.15 -2.58
N VAL A 50 3.00 13.56 -3.73
CA VAL A 50 4.45 13.69 -3.90
C VAL A 50 5.07 14.82 -3.08
N LYS A 51 4.31 15.89 -2.79
CA LYS A 51 4.83 17.05 -2.02
C LYS A 51 4.79 16.80 -0.52
N ASN A 52 3.78 16.06 -0.06
CA ASN A 52 3.57 15.79 1.36
C ASN A 52 3.01 14.37 1.56
N PRO A 53 3.83 13.33 1.36
CA PRO A 53 3.40 11.95 1.39
C PRO A 53 2.92 11.55 2.79
N ALA A 54 1.73 10.96 2.87
CA ALA A 54 1.23 10.36 4.09
C ALA A 54 1.69 8.89 4.18
N TYR A 55 2.93 8.65 4.60
CA TYR A 55 3.56 7.31 4.52
C TYR A 55 2.78 6.19 5.21
N TYR A 56 2.06 6.50 6.30
CA TYR A 56 1.17 5.52 6.95
C TYR A 56 0.07 5.05 6.00
N TYR A 57 -0.56 6.00 5.29
CA TYR A 57 -1.55 5.65 4.27
C TYR A 57 -0.93 4.86 3.13
N VAL A 58 0.24 5.28 2.64
CA VAL A 58 0.94 4.59 1.54
C VAL A 58 1.19 3.13 1.89
N TYR A 59 1.65 2.86 3.12
CA TYR A 59 1.93 1.51 3.57
C TYR A 59 0.66 0.65 3.65
N TYR A 60 -0.37 1.09 4.38
CA TYR A 60 -1.60 0.31 4.51
C TYR A 60 -2.38 0.20 3.20
N GLY A 61 -2.34 1.23 2.35
CA GLY A 61 -2.90 1.19 1.00
C GLY A 61 -2.21 0.13 0.15
N THR A 62 -0.88 0.06 0.23
CA THR A 62 -0.09 -0.97 -0.46
C THR A 62 -0.43 -2.37 0.05
N LEU A 63 -0.52 -2.57 1.37
CA LEU A 63 -0.93 -3.87 1.95
C LEU A 63 -2.31 -4.31 1.46
N ALA A 64 -3.30 -3.42 1.57
CA ALA A 64 -4.69 -3.73 1.23
C ALA A 64 -4.87 -4.02 -0.26
N LEU A 65 -4.30 -3.17 -1.13
CA LEU A 65 -4.39 -3.34 -2.57
C LEU A 65 -3.58 -4.52 -3.06
N TYR A 66 -2.41 -4.79 -2.46
CA TYR A 66 -1.67 -6.00 -2.76
C TYR A 66 -2.51 -7.25 -2.48
N GLN A 67 -3.18 -7.33 -1.33
CA GLN A 67 -4.05 -8.47 -1.04
C GLN A 67 -5.31 -8.52 -1.92
N HIS A 68 -5.77 -7.37 -2.42
CA HIS A 68 -6.92 -7.30 -3.33
C HIS A 68 -6.59 -7.70 -4.77
N GLN A 69 -5.33 -7.52 -5.20
CA GLN A 69 -4.85 -7.82 -6.55
C GLN A 69 -5.62 -7.07 -7.66
N GLY A 70 -5.45 -7.51 -8.90
CA GLY A 70 -6.14 -6.97 -10.08
C GLY A 70 -5.57 -5.65 -10.60
N PRO A 71 -6.29 -4.98 -11.53
CA PRO A 71 -5.80 -3.77 -12.19
C PRO A 71 -5.51 -2.61 -11.23
N ILE A 72 -6.31 -2.47 -10.15
CA ILE A 72 -6.10 -1.41 -9.14
C ILE A 72 -4.74 -1.59 -8.46
N TRP A 73 -4.35 -2.83 -8.16
CA TRP A 73 -3.03 -3.12 -7.61
C TRP A 73 -1.92 -2.81 -8.61
N GLN A 74 -2.08 -3.17 -9.88
CA GLN A 74 -1.08 -2.90 -10.93
C GLN A 74 -0.82 -1.39 -11.05
N ASP A 75 -1.89 -0.60 -11.20
CA ASP A 75 -1.84 0.87 -11.27
C ASP A 75 -1.15 1.46 -10.03
N TRP A 76 -1.49 0.97 -8.83
CA TRP A 76 -0.91 1.44 -7.57
C TRP A 76 0.58 1.12 -7.49
N ASN A 77 0.96 -0.11 -7.85
CA ASN A 77 2.33 -0.60 -7.73
C ASN A 77 3.29 0.13 -8.68
N GLU A 78 2.85 0.44 -9.90
CA GLU A 78 3.62 1.24 -10.84
C GLU A 78 3.89 2.64 -10.27
N ARG A 79 2.86 3.32 -9.80
CA ARG A 79 2.98 4.64 -9.17
C ARG A 79 3.84 4.61 -7.91
N LEU A 80 3.75 3.55 -7.11
CA LEU A 80 4.56 3.38 -5.90
C LEU A 80 6.05 3.27 -6.22
N LYS A 81 6.40 2.44 -7.22
CA LYS A 81 7.78 2.22 -7.70
C LYS A 81 8.37 3.43 -8.38
N GLU A 82 7.56 4.32 -8.93
CA GLU A 82 8.00 5.60 -9.46
C GLU A 82 8.18 6.62 -8.32
N THR A 83 7.14 6.78 -7.50
CA THR A 83 7.04 7.87 -6.52
C THR A 83 8.03 7.72 -5.38
N LEU A 84 8.13 6.56 -4.74
CA LEU A 84 8.99 6.44 -3.56
C LEU A 84 10.48 6.61 -3.91
N PRO A 85 11.02 6.00 -4.99
CA PRO A 85 12.38 6.27 -5.41
C PRO A 85 12.64 7.73 -5.79
N LEU A 86 11.66 8.43 -6.37
CA LEU A 86 11.76 9.87 -6.66
C LEU A 86 11.92 10.71 -5.39
N LEU A 87 11.19 10.36 -4.33
CA LEU A 87 11.20 11.10 -3.05
C LEU A 87 12.37 10.76 -2.13
N GLN A 88 13.11 9.70 -2.43
CA GLN A 88 14.24 9.26 -1.62
C GLN A 88 15.42 10.21 -1.76
N LYS A 89 16.04 10.61 -0.65
CA LYS A 89 17.31 11.35 -0.67
C LYS A 89 18.40 10.52 -1.37
N LYS A 90 19.09 11.11 -2.35
CA LYS A 90 20.11 10.41 -3.15
C LYS A 90 21.55 10.72 -2.73
N THR A 91 21.75 11.81 -1.99
CA THR A 91 23.07 12.32 -1.64
C THR A 91 23.09 12.84 -0.19
N GLY A 92 24.30 13.05 0.33
CA GLY A 92 24.51 13.55 1.69
C GLY A 92 24.39 12.48 2.77
N SER A 93 24.43 12.91 4.03
CA SER A 93 24.37 12.04 5.22
C SER A 93 23.04 11.31 5.40
N GLU A 94 21.97 11.80 4.76
CA GLU A 94 20.63 11.22 4.83
C GLU A 94 20.26 10.41 3.58
N ALA A 95 21.24 10.11 2.70
CA ALA A 95 21.02 9.32 1.51
C ALA A 95 20.38 7.96 1.84
N GLY A 96 19.41 7.55 1.02
CA GLY A 96 18.61 6.34 1.24
C GLY A 96 17.37 6.54 2.11
N SER A 97 17.21 7.69 2.76
CA SER A 97 16.05 7.99 3.62
C SER A 97 14.96 8.80 2.90
N TRP A 98 13.82 8.93 3.59
CA TRP A 98 12.71 9.80 3.18
C TRP A 98 12.44 10.86 4.25
N ASP A 99 12.21 12.10 3.82
CA ASP A 99 11.86 13.20 4.71
C ASP A 99 10.57 12.91 5.49
N LYS A 100 10.40 13.60 6.61
CA LYS A 100 9.16 13.51 7.41
C LYS A 100 7.96 13.86 6.53
N GLY A 101 7.04 12.91 6.43
CA GLY A 101 5.77 13.10 5.74
C GLY A 101 4.63 13.61 6.63
N ALA A 102 3.40 13.53 6.11
CA ALA A 102 2.17 13.96 6.78
C ALA A 102 1.39 12.83 7.46
N GLY A 103 0.35 13.22 8.19
CA GLY A 103 -0.64 12.32 8.76
C GLY A 103 -0.10 11.52 9.93
N HIS A 104 -0.60 10.29 10.07
CA HIS A 104 -0.37 9.44 11.25
C HIS A 104 1.12 9.12 11.52
N ALA A 105 1.98 9.18 10.51
CA ALA A 105 3.42 8.92 10.65
C ALA A 105 4.25 10.17 10.98
N ALA A 106 3.65 11.37 10.97
CA ALA A 106 4.39 12.63 11.05
C ALA A 106 5.13 12.82 12.38
N SER A 107 4.55 12.35 13.50
CA SER A 107 5.17 12.42 14.83
C SER A 107 6.42 11.56 14.94
N GLY A 108 6.51 10.47 14.17
CA GLY A 108 7.66 9.56 14.14
C GLY A 108 8.85 10.05 13.29
N GLY A 109 8.71 11.22 12.65
CA GLY A 109 9.81 11.86 11.92
C GLY A 109 10.36 11.04 10.75
N ARG A 110 11.64 11.29 10.44
CA ARG A 110 12.37 10.65 9.32
C ARG A 110 12.44 9.13 9.46
N VAL A 111 12.67 8.62 10.68
CA VAL A 111 12.83 7.19 10.93
C VAL A 111 11.57 6.44 10.52
N VAL A 112 10.41 6.83 11.04
CA VAL A 112 9.14 6.18 10.70
C VAL A 112 8.78 6.38 9.23
N SER A 113 9.03 7.56 8.67
CA SER A 113 8.79 7.82 7.23
C SER A 113 9.62 6.90 6.34
N THR A 114 10.91 6.72 6.68
CA THR A 114 11.82 5.82 5.99
C THR A 114 11.37 4.36 6.13
N THR A 115 11.07 3.90 7.34
CA THR A 115 10.58 2.54 7.58
C THR A 115 9.35 2.23 6.75
N LEU A 116 8.34 3.11 6.76
CA LEU A 116 7.08 2.87 6.03
C LEU A 116 7.27 2.94 4.51
N ALA A 117 8.13 3.83 4.00
CA ALA A 117 8.47 3.87 2.58
C ALA A 117 9.17 2.58 2.14
N THR A 118 10.17 2.13 2.91
CA THR A 118 10.88 0.88 2.64
C THR A 118 9.94 -0.33 2.68
N LEU A 119 9.13 -0.46 3.74
CA LEU A 119 8.18 -1.56 3.86
C LEU A 119 7.17 -1.58 2.70
N SER A 120 6.71 -0.41 2.24
CA SER A 120 5.81 -0.31 1.08
C SER A 120 6.45 -0.88 -0.18
N LEU A 121 7.72 -0.58 -0.44
CA LEU A 121 8.47 -1.11 -1.59
C LEU A 121 8.72 -2.62 -1.51
N GLU A 122 8.65 -3.19 -0.31
CA GLU A 122 8.95 -4.60 -0.06
C GLU A 122 7.72 -5.50 0.04
N VAL A 123 6.51 -4.94 0.16
CA VAL A 123 5.25 -5.70 0.37
C VAL A 123 5.14 -6.91 -0.56
N TYR A 124 5.35 -6.70 -1.86
CA TYR A 124 5.18 -7.73 -2.89
C TYR A 124 6.35 -8.72 -3.01
N TYR A 125 7.44 -8.52 -2.26
CA TYR A 125 8.52 -9.49 -2.11
C TYR A 125 8.39 -10.32 -0.84
N ARG A 126 7.76 -9.78 0.21
CA ARG A 126 7.70 -10.40 1.54
C ARG A 126 6.39 -11.10 1.84
N LEU A 127 5.28 -10.61 1.31
CA LEU A 127 3.96 -11.16 1.60
C LEU A 127 3.50 -12.02 0.43
N LEU A 128 3.02 -13.22 0.73
CA LEU A 128 2.24 -13.99 -0.22
C LEU A 128 0.80 -13.46 -0.21
N PRO A 129 0.13 -13.33 -1.37
CA PRO A 129 -1.28 -13.02 -1.38
C PRO A 129 -2.03 -14.12 -0.60
N MET A 130 -2.81 -13.74 0.41
CA MET A 130 -3.50 -14.67 1.32
C MET A 130 -4.56 -15.48 0.59
N TYR A 131 -5.11 -14.93 -0.49
CA TYR A 131 -6.03 -15.60 -1.40
C TYR A 131 -5.29 -16.25 -2.59
N GLY A 132 -3.98 -16.46 -2.45
CA GLY A 132 -3.05 -16.87 -3.50
C GLY A 132 -3.57 -17.99 -4.38
N PHE A 133 -3.65 -17.68 -5.68
CA PHE A 133 -3.93 -18.56 -6.82
C PHE A 133 -5.39 -19.03 -7.03
N ARG A 134 -6.39 -18.15 -6.91
CA ARG A 134 -7.71 -18.38 -7.55
C ARG A 134 -7.85 -17.72 -8.92
N ASN A 135 -6.76 -17.63 -9.67
CA ASN A 135 -6.88 -17.67 -11.13
C ASN A 135 -6.23 -18.98 -11.57
N LYS A 136 -7.04 -20.02 -11.78
CA LYS A 136 -6.54 -21.30 -12.32
C LYS A 136 -5.87 -21.11 -13.70
N ASP A 137 -6.07 -19.93 -14.31
CA ASP A 137 -5.62 -19.57 -15.64
C ASP A 137 -4.54 -18.47 -15.67
N ALA A 138 -4.12 -17.91 -14.53
CA ALA A 138 -3.04 -16.92 -14.53
C ALA A 138 -1.67 -17.61 -14.53
N ALA A 139 -0.92 -17.40 -15.61
CA ALA A 139 0.48 -17.80 -15.66
C ALA A 139 1.27 -17.13 -14.52
N PRO A 140 2.14 -17.87 -13.82
CA PRO A 140 2.97 -17.31 -12.77
C PRO A 140 3.89 -16.22 -13.34
N PRO A 141 4.22 -15.19 -12.54
CA PRO A 141 5.19 -14.19 -12.96
C PRO A 141 6.55 -14.85 -13.26
N PRO A 142 7.27 -14.42 -14.31
CA PRO A 142 8.50 -15.05 -14.72
C PRO A 142 9.54 -15.01 -13.59
N LEU A 143 10.09 -16.17 -13.27
CA LEU A 143 11.21 -16.30 -12.35
C LEU A 143 12.38 -15.51 -12.93
N LYS A 144 12.87 -14.51 -12.18
CA LYS A 144 14.15 -13.87 -12.51
C LYS A 144 15.27 -14.87 -12.24
N LEU A 145 15.60 -15.67 -13.23
CA LEU A 145 16.82 -16.46 -13.23
C LEU A 145 18.00 -15.48 -13.20
N LYS A 146 18.85 -15.59 -12.17
CA LYS A 146 20.15 -14.91 -12.14
C LYS A 146 20.93 -15.41 -13.35
N GLY A 147 21.26 -14.52 -14.29
CA GLY A 147 22.13 -14.84 -15.42
C GLY A 147 23.51 -15.24 -14.92
N ASN A 148 24.05 -16.30 -15.54
CA ASN A 148 25.45 -16.70 -15.47
C ASN A 148 26.34 -15.72 -16.26
#